data_AF-A0A4Y8A7K0-F1
#
_entry.id   AF-A0A4Y8A7K0-F1
#
_cell.length_a   1.000
_cell.length_b   1.000
_cell.length_c   1.000
_cell.angle_alpha   90.00
_cell.angle_beta   90.00
_cell.angle_gamma   90.00
#
_symmetry.space_group_name_H-M   'P 1'
#
loop_
_entity.id
_entity.type
_entity.pdbx_description
1 polymer ?
#
loop_
_entity_poly.entity_id
_entity_poly.type
_entity_poly.pdbx_seq_one_letter_code
_entity_poly.pdbx_strand_id
1 'polypeptide(L)'
;MTGNVGIGTSNPTERLAVNGTIHTKEVKVDLTGWPDYVFNKDYKLPALSVVKQYIDLNHHLPEMPPERQVVDNGIKLGEMNRLLTKKVEELTLYLLAQQKEITELKQLFRTSVQNAPNRKRKKH
;
A
#
# COMPACT_ATOMS: atom_id res chain seq x y z
N MET A 1 -33.18 23.57 -9.87
CA MET A 1 -33.32 22.37 -9.03
C MET A 1 -32.23 22.43 -7.96
N THR A 2 -32.58 22.54 -6.69
CA THR A 2 -31.63 22.72 -5.56
C THR A 2 -31.75 21.61 -4.51
N GLY A 3 -32.54 20.56 -4.79
CA GLY A 3 -32.71 19.41 -3.90
C GLY A 3 -31.76 18.26 -4.25
N ASN A 4 -31.59 17.35 -3.30
CA ASN A 4 -30.84 16.10 -3.49
C ASN A 4 -31.55 15.17 -4.49
N VAL A 5 -30.78 14.43 -5.27
CA VAL A 5 -31.28 13.44 -6.23
C VAL A 5 -31.07 12.03 -5.65
N GLY A 6 -32.15 11.27 -5.50
CA GLY A 6 -32.12 9.87 -5.09
C GLY A 6 -32.47 8.94 -6.26
N ILE A 7 -31.64 7.92 -6.50
CA ILE A 7 -31.94 6.80 -7.40
C ILE A 7 -32.04 5.54 -6.54
N GLY A 8 -33.23 4.93 -6.47
CA GLY A 8 -33.47 3.77 -5.59
C GLY A 8 -33.58 4.10 -4.09
N THR A 9 -33.71 5.38 -3.73
CA THR A 9 -33.92 5.84 -2.35
C THR A 9 -34.86 7.05 -2.31
N SER A 10 -35.74 7.11 -1.31
CA SER A 10 -36.63 8.26 -1.06
C SER A 10 -36.01 9.33 -0.15
N ASN A 11 -34.92 8.99 0.55
CA ASN A 11 -34.25 9.86 1.53
C ASN A 11 -32.76 10.03 1.18
N PRO A 12 -32.41 10.75 0.10
CA PRO A 12 -31.03 10.97 -0.28
C PRO A 12 -30.31 11.88 0.74
N THR A 13 -29.25 11.36 1.36
CA THR A 13 -28.41 12.10 2.33
C THR A 13 -27.32 12.94 1.66
N GLU A 14 -27.04 12.69 0.39
CA GLU A 14 -26.05 13.39 -0.44
C GLU A 14 -26.73 14.06 -1.65
N ARG A 15 -26.02 14.99 -2.31
CA ARG A 15 -26.56 15.65 -3.53
C ARG A 15 -26.98 14.66 -4.61
N LEU A 16 -26.26 13.55 -4.72
CA LEU A 16 -26.64 12.38 -5.51
C LEU A 16 -26.43 11.13 -4.65
N ALA A 17 -27.51 10.40 -4.36
CA ALA A 17 -27.46 9.12 -3.67
C ALA A 17 -28.03 8.02 -4.58
N VAL A 18 -27.28 6.94 -4.78
CA VAL A 18 -27.68 5.79 -5.59
C VAL A 18 -27.67 4.55 -4.71
N ASN A 19 -28.84 3.97 -4.45
CA ASN A 19 -28.97 2.69 -3.76
C ASN A 19 -29.08 1.57 -4.81
N GLY A 20 -27.94 1.25 -5.42
CA GLY A 20 -27.81 0.29 -6.52
C GLY A 20 -26.47 0.42 -7.22
N THR A 21 -26.34 -0.25 -8.37
CA THR A 21 -25.09 -0.24 -9.14
C THR A 21 -25.09 0.89 -10.17
N ILE A 22 -23.97 1.60 -10.28
CA ILE A 22 -23.72 2.58 -11.35
C ILE A 22 -22.84 1.91 -12.42
N HIS A 23 -23.36 1.78 -13.65
CA HIS A 23 -22.57 1.38 -14.80
C HIS A 23 -22.16 2.61 -15.60
N THR A 24 -20.86 2.87 -15.70
CA THR A 24 -20.30 4.04 -16.38
C THR A 24 -19.03 3.67 -17.12
N LYS A 25 -18.68 4.45 -18.15
CA LYS A 25 -17.40 4.29 -18.87
C LYS A 25 -16.23 4.82 -18.04
N GLU A 26 -16.43 5.91 -17.31
CA GLU A 26 -15.39 6.57 -16.53
C GLU A 26 -15.99 7.35 -15.34
N VAL A 27 -15.20 7.50 -14.28
CA VAL A 27 -15.47 8.39 -13.16
C VAL A 27 -14.24 9.24 -12.90
N LYS A 28 -14.39 10.56 -13.00
CA LYS A 28 -13.37 11.51 -12.54
C LYS A 28 -13.72 11.95 -11.12
N VAL A 29 -12.79 11.74 -10.19
CA VAL A 29 -12.93 12.17 -8.79
C VAL A 29 -11.91 13.27 -8.53
N ASP A 30 -12.39 14.48 -8.24
CA ASP A 30 -11.52 15.58 -7.86
C ASP A 30 -11.10 15.41 -6.40
N LEU A 31 -9.79 15.33 -6.15
CA LEU A 31 -9.21 15.17 -4.82
C LEU A 31 -8.46 16.43 -4.39
N THR A 32 -8.55 16.75 -3.11
CA THR A 32 -7.70 17.77 -2.49
C THR A 32 -6.43 17.12 -1.96
N GLY A 33 -5.38 17.11 -2.78
CA GLY A 33 -4.06 16.57 -2.45
C GLY A 33 -3.84 15.14 -2.96
N TRP A 34 -2.60 14.87 -3.40
CA TRP A 34 -2.13 13.58 -3.89
C TRP A 34 -0.92 13.14 -3.04
N PRO A 35 -0.73 11.85 -2.75
CA PRO A 35 0.28 11.40 -1.79
C PRO A 35 1.69 11.34 -2.42
N ASP A 36 2.12 12.38 -3.15
CA ASP A 36 3.45 12.47 -3.78
C ASP A 36 4.59 12.76 -2.77
N TYR A 37 4.37 12.44 -1.49
CA TYR A 37 5.31 12.75 -0.42
C TYR A 37 6.06 11.52 0.09
N VAL A 38 5.68 10.30 -0.31
CA VAL A 38 6.30 9.06 0.18
C VAL A 38 7.75 8.95 -0.29
N PHE A 39 8.07 9.49 -1.45
CA PHE A 39 9.44 9.51 -1.98
C PHE A 39 10.29 10.69 -1.49
N ASN A 40 9.74 11.57 -0.63
CA ASN A 40 10.52 12.66 -0.05
C ASN A 40 11.57 12.11 0.91
N LYS A 41 12.73 12.79 0.98
CA LYS A 41 13.85 12.37 1.85
C LYS A 41 13.49 12.32 3.34
N ASP A 42 12.55 13.15 3.76
CA ASP A 42 12.10 13.23 5.15
C ASP A 42 10.92 12.29 5.45
N TYR A 43 10.51 11.47 4.48
CA TYR A 43 9.45 10.49 4.69
C TYR A 43 9.90 9.41 5.67
N LYS A 44 9.15 9.27 6.76
CA LYS A 44 9.40 8.25 7.77
C LYS A 44 8.70 6.95 7.38
N LEU A 45 9.37 6.15 6.55
CA LEU A 45 8.90 4.81 6.22
C LEU A 45 8.86 3.95 7.51
N PRO A 46 7.70 3.37 7.89
CA PRO A 46 7.61 2.49 9.05
C PRO A 46 8.57 1.31 8.94
N ALA A 47 9.06 0.79 10.06
CA ALA A 47 9.81 -0.46 10.02
C ALA A 47 8.84 -1.64 9.76
N LEU A 48 9.25 -2.63 8.95
CA LEU A 48 8.42 -3.81 8.67
C LEU A 48 8.02 -4.57 9.94
N SER A 49 8.84 -4.54 11.00
CA SER A 49 8.50 -5.10 12.31
C SER A 49 7.32 -4.39 12.97
N VAL A 50 7.24 -3.06 12.85
CA VAL A 50 6.12 -2.25 13.36
C VAL A 50 4.87 -2.51 12.53
N VAL A 51 5.01 -2.56 11.20
CA VAL A 51 3.89 -2.91 10.30
C VAL A 51 3.34 -4.29 10.63
N LYS A 52 4.22 -5.28 10.83
CA LYS A 52 3.82 -6.64 11.21
C LYS A 52 3.05 -6.65 12.54
N GLN A 53 3.55 -5.98 13.58
CA GLN A 53 2.85 -5.89 14.86
C GLN A 53 1.47 -5.27 14.72
N TYR A 54 1.34 -4.23 13.88
CA TYR A 54 0.04 -3.61 13.62
C TYR A 54 -0.92 -4.60 12.93
N ILE A 55 -0.45 -5.34 11.93
CA ILE A 55 -1.26 -6.35 11.22
C ILE A 55 -1.68 -7.47 12.17
N ASP A 56 -0.76 -7.97 13.01
CA ASP A 56 -1.07 -9.04 13.97
C ASP A 56 -2.16 -8.61 14.97
N LEU A 57 -2.19 -7.33 15.36
CA LEU A 57 -3.16 -6.77 16.31
C LEU A 57 -4.50 -6.36 15.66
N ASN A 58 -4.46 -5.78 14.47
CA ASN A 58 -5.63 -5.10 13.87
C ASN A 58 -6.18 -5.84 12.64
N HIS A 59 -5.48 -6.85 12.13
CA HIS A 59 -5.85 -7.62 10.93
C HIS A 59 -6.04 -6.79 9.65
N HIS A 60 -5.50 -5.57 9.60
CA HIS A 60 -5.44 -4.73 8.42
C HIS A 60 -4.18 -3.86 8.42
N LEU A 61 -3.86 -3.23 7.30
CA LEU A 61 -2.73 -2.31 7.21
C LEU A 61 -2.98 -1.01 8.00
N PRO A 62 -1.93 -0.35 8.52
CA PRO A 62 -2.07 0.98 9.09
C PRO A 62 -2.78 1.93 8.11
N GLU A 63 -3.64 2.79 8.64
CA GLU A 63 -4.45 3.79 7.91
C GLU A 63 -5.57 3.23 7.03
N MET A 64 -5.58 1.92 6.75
CA MET A 64 -6.71 1.29 6.07
C MET A 64 -7.88 1.12 7.03
N PRO A 65 -9.12 1.34 6.59
CA PRO A 65 -10.29 1.11 7.43
C PRO A 65 -10.45 -0.41 7.71
N PRO A 66 -10.90 -0.79 8.92
CA PRO A 66 -11.27 -2.16 9.20
C PRO A 66 -12.51 -2.57 8.42
N GLU A 67 -12.68 -3.87 8.19
CA GLU A 67 -13.80 -4.45 7.44
C GLU A 67 -15.16 -3.94 7.91
N ARG A 68 -15.41 -3.93 9.23
CA ARG A 68 -16.66 -3.43 9.81
C ARG A 68 -16.98 -2.00 9.35
N GLN A 69 -15.99 -1.11 9.33
CA GLN A 69 -16.21 0.28 8.91
C GLN A 69 -16.57 0.37 7.42
N VAL A 70 -15.96 -0.48 6.59
CA VAL A 70 -16.23 -0.56 5.15
C VAL A 70 -17.62 -1.13 4.87
N VAL A 71 -18.03 -2.17 5.60
CA VAL A 71 -19.36 -2.76 5.46
C VAL A 71 -20.46 -1.78 5.90
N ASP A 72 -20.25 -1.08 7.02
CA ASP A 72 -21.27 -0.20 7.59
C ASP A 72 -21.40 1.14 6.85
N ASN A 73 -20.28 1.70 6.36
CA ASN A 73 -20.23 3.06 5.82
C ASN A 73 -19.79 3.16 4.36
N GLY A 74 -19.43 2.03 3.73
CA GLY A 74 -18.81 2.01 2.41
C GLY A 74 -17.40 2.61 2.40
N ILE A 75 -16.93 2.94 1.20
CA ILE A 75 -15.64 3.61 0.99
C ILE A 75 -15.81 4.92 0.23
N LYS A 76 -14.98 5.91 0.58
CA LYS A 76 -14.78 7.08 -0.27
C LYS A 76 -13.77 6.70 -1.36
N LEU A 77 -14.25 6.46 -2.58
CA LEU A 77 -13.43 5.97 -3.71
C LEU A 77 -12.11 6.75 -3.87
N GLY A 78 -12.21 8.07 -3.82
CA GLY A 78 -11.07 8.98 -3.90
C GLY A 78 -10.01 8.76 -2.82
N GLU A 79 -10.43 8.78 -1.55
CA GLU A 79 -9.54 8.57 -0.41
C GLU A 79 -8.96 7.16 -0.38
N MET A 80 -9.76 6.16 -0.77
CA MET A 80 -9.30 4.77 -0.85
C MET A 80 -8.20 4.63 -1.90
N ASN A 81 -8.39 5.20 -3.09
CA ASN A 81 -7.35 5.21 -4.12
C ASN A 81 -6.10 5.96 -3.64
N ARG A 82 -6.26 7.09 -2.95
CA ARG A 82 -5.14 7.83 -2.35
C ARG A 82 -4.35 6.97 -1.36
N LEU A 83 -5.02 6.26 -0.47
CA LEU A 83 -4.39 5.35 0.49
C LEU A 83 -3.69 4.18 -0.21
N LEU A 84 -4.31 3.60 -1.23
CA LEU A 84 -3.70 2.52 -2.02
C LEU A 84 -2.42 2.99 -2.72
N THR A 85 -2.43 4.17 -3.34
CA THR A 85 -1.23 4.76 -3.94
C THR A 85 -0.12 4.89 -2.91
N LYS A 86 -0.40 5.47 -1.74
CA LYS A 86 0.57 5.56 -0.65
C LYS A 86 1.16 4.19 -0.29
N LYS A 87 0.32 3.14 -0.17
CA LYS A 87 0.79 1.79 0.17
C LYS A 87 1.65 1.17 -0.94
N VAL A 88 1.32 1.40 -2.20
CA VAL A 88 2.15 0.95 -3.34
C VAL A 88 3.52 1.62 -3.32
N GLU A 89 3.58 2.91 -3.00
CA GLU A 89 4.86 3.64 -2.89
C GLU A 89 5.70 3.14 -1.69
N GLU A 90 5.07 2.92 -0.52
CA GLU A 90 5.74 2.30 0.64
C GLU A 90 6.28 0.91 0.31
N LEU A 91 5.48 0.06 -0.35
CA LEU A 91 5.91 -1.26 -0.83
C LEU A 91 7.10 -1.16 -1.80
N THR A 92 7.09 -0.17 -2.69
CA THR A 92 8.21 0.06 -3.61
C THR A 92 9.50 0.41 -2.86
N LEU A 93 9.43 1.24 -1.81
CA LEU A 93 10.59 1.54 -0.97
C LEU A 93 11.11 0.30 -0.23
N TYR A 94 10.22 -0.54 0.31
CA TYR A 94 10.65 -1.81 0.93
C TYR A 94 11.32 -2.75 -0.08
N LEU A 95 10.78 -2.87 -1.29
CA LEU A 95 11.36 -3.70 -2.35
C LEU A 95 12.75 -3.22 -2.76
N LEU A 96 12.95 -1.90 -2.90
CA LEU A 96 14.26 -1.32 -3.20
C LEU A 96 15.27 -1.60 -2.08
N ALA A 97 14.87 -1.47 -0.82
CA ALA A 97 15.71 -1.80 0.33
C ALA A 97 16.09 -3.28 0.34
N GLN A 98 15.12 -4.19 0.13
CA GLN A 98 15.37 -5.63 0.04
C GLN A 98 16.27 -5.99 -1.14
N GLN A 99 16.09 -5.37 -2.31
CA GLN A 99 16.94 -5.63 -3.49
C GLN A 99 18.39 -5.21 -3.24
N LYS A 100 18.61 -4.12 -2.49
CA LYS A 100 19.94 -3.71 -2.07
C LYS A 100 20.59 -4.75 -1.16
N GLU A 101 19.90 -5.20 -0.12
CA GLU A 101 20.38 -6.23 0.81
C GLU A 101 20.70 -7.55 0.09
N ILE A 102 19.81 -8.00 -0.81
CA ILE A 102 20.03 -9.20 -1.63
C ILE A 102 21.30 -9.07 -2.48
N THR A 103 21.56 -7.88 -3.04
CA THR A 103 22.74 -7.62 -3.86
C THR A 103 24.01 -7.71 -3.01
N GLU A 104 24.00 -7.10 -1.82
CA GLU A 104 25.11 -7.13 -0.87
C GLU A 104 25.40 -8.56 -0.39
N LEU A 105 24.36 -9.32 -0.02
CA LEU A 105 24.50 -10.72 0.38
C LEU A 105 25.07 -11.60 -0.75
N LYS A 106 24.61 -11.42 -1.99
CA LYS A 106 25.15 -12.12 -3.17
C LYS A 106 26.63 -11.80 -3.39
N GLN A 107 27.03 -10.54 -3.17
CA GLN A 107 28.42 -10.12 -3.32
C GLN A 107 29.31 -10.76 -2.23
N LEU A 108 28.89 -10.70 -0.97
CA LEU A 108 29.60 -11.34 0.15
C LEU A 108 29.76 -12.85 -0.07
N PHE A 109 28.70 -13.51 -0.51
CA PHE A 109 28.73 -14.94 -0.83
C PHE A 109 29.77 -15.24 -1.92
N ARG A 110 29.79 -14.50 -3.03
CA ARG A 110 30.79 -14.67 -4.10
C ARG A 110 32.22 -14.52 -3.59
N THR A 111 32.49 -13.50 -2.78
CA THR A 111 33.81 -13.28 -2.19
C THR A 111 34.22 -14.41 -1.24
N SER A 112 33.29 -14.91 -0.41
CA SER A 112 33.57 -16.03 0.50
C SER A 112 33.89 -17.35 -0.24
N VAL A 113 33.19 -17.61 -1.36
CA VAL A 113 33.42 -18.81 -2.19
C VAL A 113 34.77 -18.73 -2.91
N GLN A 114 35.15 -17.56 -3.42
CA GLN A 114 36.44 -17.35 -4.08
C GLN A 114 37.63 -17.49 -3.12
N ASN A 115 37.45 -17.08 -1.86
CA ASN A 115 38.49 -17.13 -0.84
C ASN A 115 38.59 -18.48 -0.11
N ALA A 116 37.78 -19.48 -0.49
CA ALA A 116 37.83 -20.81 0.12
C ALA A 116 39.16 -21.52 -0.23
N PRO A 117 40.01 -21.89 0.75
CA PRO A 117 41.29 -22.52 0.47
C PRO A 117 41.10 -23.86 -0.25
N ASN A 118 41.85 -24.04 -1.35
CA ASN A 118 41.83 -25.22 -2.19
C ASN A 118 42.32 -26.46 -1.41
N ARG A 119 41.43 -27.10 -0.63
CA ARG A 119 41.73 -28.28 0.22
C ARG A 119 42.08 -29.55 -0.56
N LYS A 120 42.16 -29.51 -1.89
CA LYS A 120 42.52 -30.65 -2.75
C LYS A 120 43.89 -30.50 -3.42
N ARG A 121 44.95 -30.26 -2.65
CA ARG A 121 46.35 -30.42 -3.11
C ARG A 121 47.28 -30.87 -1.97
N LYS A 122 46.90 -31.87 -1.18
CA LYS A 122 47.81 -32.62 -0.29
C LYS A 122 47.27 -34.05 -0.06
N LYS A 123 47.32 -34.89 -1.08
CA LYS A 123 47.44 -36.34 -0.91
C LYS A 123 48.32 -36.87 -2.04
N HIS A 124 49.53 -37.22 -1.63
CA HIS A 124 50.54 -38.10 -2.21
C HIS A 124 50.82 -38.05 -3.71
#